data_AF-A0A0H3CKG3-F1
#
_entry.id   AF-A0A0H3CKG3-F1
#
_cell.length_a   1.000
_cell.length_b   1.000
_cell.length_c   1.000
_cell.angle_alpha   90.00
_cell.angle_beta   90.00
_cell.angle_gamma   90.00
#
_symmetry.space_group_name_H-M   'P 1'
#
loop_
_entity.id
_entity.type
_entity.pdbx_description
1 polymer ?
#
loop_
_entity_poly.entity_id
_entity_poly.type
_entity_poly.pdbx_seq_one_letter_code
_entity_poly.pdbx_strand_id
1 'polypeptide(L)'
;MQLVLILLVIAGGMGLSVEAGLLGPLGGKVGDLWATFSIFGVGAALTFLLMLFFSPRNSPSFFAQPGWQLLGGVLGPVYVVILTLATPAIGIALTMIGILAGQVFKSLLIDHYGLLGTPHRKINAKRIVALGFIIAALILVAQG
;
A
#
# COMPACT_ATOMS: atom_id res chain seq x y z
N MET A 1 12.39 2.11 -20.57
CA MET A 1 12.55 2.19 -19.09
C MET A 1 11.23 2.45 -18.37
N GLN A 2 10.45 3.48 -18.74
CA GLN A 2 9.18 3.81 -18.07
C GLN A 2 8.11 2.69 -18.14
N LEU A 3 7.99 2.00 -19.27
CA LEU A 3 7.07 0.86 -19.42
C LEU A 3 7.41 -0.30 -18.47
N VAL A 4 8.69 -0.60 -18.28
CA VAL A 4 9.15 -1.66 -17.36
C VAL A 4 8.77 -1.32 -15.92
N LEU A 5 8.95 -0.05 -15.51
CA LEU A 5 8.54 0.40 -14.18
C LEU A 5 7.03 0.29 -13.97
N ILE A 6 6.22 0.61 -14.99
CA ILE A 6 4.76 0.43 -14.93
C ILE A 6 4.40 -1.04 -14.74
N LEU A 7 5.02 -1.95 -15.49
CA LEU A 7 4.79 -3.39 -15.35
C LEU A 7 5.19 -3.91 -13.97
N LEU A 8 6.31 -3.43 -13.41
CA LEU A 8 6.73 -3.78 -12.05
C LEU A 8 5.73 -3.30 -10.99
N VAL A 9 5.20 -2.08 -11.14
CA VAL A 9 4.17 -1.55 -10.22
C VAL A 9 2.89 -2.37 -10.31
N ILE A 10 2.47 -2.77 -11.53
CA ILE A 10 1.32 -3.66 -11.72
C ILE A 10 1.57 -5.01 -11.04
N ALA A 11 2.74 -5.61 -11.25
CA ALA A 11 3.11 -6.88 -10.60
C ALA A 11 3.13 -6.75 -9.07
N GLY A 12 3.62 -5.64 -8.53
CA GLY A 12 3.55 -5.34 -7.09
C GLY A 12 2.11 -5.25 -6.60
N GLY A 13 1.23 -4.56 -7.34
CA GLY A 13 -0.21 -4.49 -7.03
C GLY A 13 -0.91 -5.85 -7.07
N MET A 14 -0.55 -6.72 -8.02
CA MET A 14 -1.03 -8.11 -8.04
C MET A 14 -0.60 -8.88 -6.78
N GLY A 15 0.62 -8.63 -6.29
CA GLY A 15 1.12 -9.16 -5.03
C GLY A 15 0.24 -8.80 -3.84
N LEU A 16 -0.29 -7.57 -3.77
CA LEU A 16 -1.20 -7.13 -2.69
C LEU A 16 -2.52 -7.91 -2.69
N SER A 17 -3.05 -8.28 -3.86
CA SER A 17 -4.23 -9.14 -3.96
C SER A 17 -3.98 -10.55 -3.46
N VAL A 18 -2.78 -11.10 -3.74
CA VAL A 18 -2.36 -12.41 -3.22
C VAL A 18 -2.20 -12.34 -1.70
N GLU A 19 -1.54 -11.30 -1.21
CA GLU A 19 -1.39 -11.03 0.22
C GLU A 19 -2.75 -11.00 0.94
N ALA A 20 -3.74 -10.29 0.40
CA ALA A 20 -5.10 -10.26 0.93
C ALA A 20 -5.76 -11.65 1.02
N GLY A 21 -5.61 -12.45 -0.04
CA GLY A 21 -6.14 -13.81 -0.10
C GLY A 21 -5.46 -14.79 0.85
N LEU A 22 -4.20 -14.53 1.23
CA LEU A 22 -3.48 -15.32 2.22
C LEU A 22 -3.78 -14.88 3.65
N LEU A 23 -3.80 -13.58 3.91
CA LEU A 23 -3.97 -13.00 5.24
C LEU A 23 -5.36 -13.21 5.80
N GLY A 24 -6.41 -13.00 5.01
CA GLY A 24 -7.78 -13.15 5.51
C GLY A 24 -8.03 -14.53 6.15
N PRO A 25 -7.77 -15.64 5.44
CA PRO A 25 -7.88 -16.98 6.00
C PRO A 25 -6.89 -17.28 7.12
N LEU A 26 -5.66 -16.73 7.06
CA LEU A 26 -4.67 -16.91 8.12
C LEU A 26 -5.11 -16.23 9.42
N GLY A 27 -5.62 -14.99 9.35
CA GLY A 27 -6.17 -14.25 10.47
C GLY A 27 -7.32 -15.00 11.15
N GLY A 28 -8.22 -15.59 10.37
CA GLY A 28 -9.28 -16.44 10.91
C GLY A 28 -8.81 -17.71 11.64
N LYS A 29 -7.59 -18.20 11.38
CA LYS A 29 -7.03 -19.41 12.00
C LYS A 29 -6.15 -19.14 13.22
N VAL A 30 -5.33 -18.08 13.18
CA VAL A 30 -4.32 -17.80 14.22
C VAL A 30 -4.53 -16.47 14.93
N GLY A 31 -5.51 -15.67 14.50
CA GLY A 31 -5.76 -14.31 14.97
C GLY A 31 -5.13 -13.25 14.06
N ASP A 32 -5.83 -12.13 13.86
CA ASP A 32 -5.47 -11.10 12.87
C ASP A 32 -4.12 -10.45 13.16
N LEU A 33 -3.81 -10.21 14.44
CA LEU A 33 -2.54 -9.64 14.87
C LEU A 33 -1.37 -10.62 14.70
N TRP A 34 -1.59 -11.92 14.89
CA TRP A 34 -0.57 -12.95 14.65
C TRP A 34 -0.27 -13.09 13.16
N ALA A 35 -1.31 -13.09 12.32
CA ALA A 35 -1.16 -13.11 10.87
C ALA A 35 -0.40 -11.87 10.37
N THR A 36 -0.78 -10.69 10.86
CA THR A 36 -0.10 -9.42 10.56
C THR A 36 1.36 -9.43 11.03
N PHE A 37 1.63 -9.86 12.27
CA PHE A 37 2.99 -9.93 12.79
C PHE A 37 3.87 -10.88 11.96
N SER A 38 3.32 -12.03 11.54
CA SER A 38 4.05 -13.00 10.72
C SER A 38 4.52 -12.40 9.39
N ILE A 39 3.66 -11.70 8.65
CA ILE A 39 4.04 -11.14 7.34
C ILE A 39 5.03 -9.99 7.48
N PHE A 40 4.88 -9.13 8.49
CA PHE A 40 5.86 -8.08 8.78
C PHE A 40 7.19 -8.65 9.28
N GLY A 41 7.17 -9.73 10.07
CA GLY A 41 8.37 -10.41 10.52
C GLY A 41 9.18 -10.99 9.36
N VAL A 42 8.51 -11.68 8.43
CA VAL A 42 9.15 -12.20 7.21
C VAL A 42 9.66 -11.06 6.32
N GLY A 43 8.85 -10.02 6.12
CA GLY A 43 9.25 -8.84 5.34
C GLY A 43 10.44 -8.10 5.93
N ALA A 44 10.48 -7.93 7.25
CA ALA A 44 11.58 -7.33 7.98
C ALA A 44 12.86 -8.16 7.85
N ALA A 45 12.78 -9.49 8.02
CA ALA A 45 13.92 -10.38 7.87
C ALA A 45 14.48 -10.33 6.44
N LEU A 46 13.61 -10.40 5.42
CA LEU A 46 14.02 -10.33 4.02
C LEU A 46 14.69 -8.99 3.68
N THR A 47 14.06 -7.89 4.06
CA THR A 47 14.60 -6.55 3.78
C THR A 47 15.88 -6.25 4.56
N PHE A 48 16.01 -6.80 5.77
CA PHE A 48 17.25 -6.74 6.55
C PHE A 48 18.40 -7.48 5.83
N LEU A 49 18.15 -8.69 5.30
CA LEU A 49 19.17 -9.41 4.52
C LEU A 49 19.54 -8.64 3.24
N LEU A 50 18.55 -8.11 2.52
CA LEU A 50 18.82 -7.29 1.33
C LEU A 50 19.64 -6.04 1.67
N MET A 51 19.34 -5.39 2.80
CA MET A 51 20.11 -4.26 3.30
C MET A 51 21.56 -4.67 3.59
N LEU A 52 21.78 -5.80 4.26
CA LEU A 52 23.13 -6.25 4.65
C LEU A 52 24.04 -6.51 3.44
N PHE A 53 23.49 -7.06 2.35
CA PHE A 53 24.27 -7.48 1.18
C PHE A 53 24.30 -6.45 0.04
N PHE A 54 23.26 -5.63 -0.13
CA PHE A 54 23.10 -4.77 -1.30
C PHE A 54 23.06 -3.26 -0.98
N SER A 55 22.93 -2.86 0.30
CA SER A 55 22.82 -1.44 0.64
C SER A 55 24.16 -0.69 0.55
N PRO A 56 24.19 0.55 0.02
CA PRO A 56 25.37 1.40 0.04
C PRO A 56 25.83 1.71 1.48
N ARG A 57 27.10 1.44 1.77
CA ARG A 57 27.70 1.68 3.10
C ARG A 57 27.94 3.14 3.46
N ASN A 58 27.87 4.05 2.48
CA ASN A 58 28.09 5.48 2.66
C ASN A 58 26.78 6.27 2.81
N SER A 59 25.67 5.60 3.14
CA SER A 59 24.38 6.25 3.32
C SER A 59 24.35 7.07 4.63
N PRO A 60 23.62 8.20 4.67
CA PRO A 60 23.39 8.95 5.91
C PRO A 60 22.78 8.05 6.99
N SER A 61 23.11 8.32 8.25
CA SER A 61 22.54 7.58 9.38
C SER A 61 21.01 7.64 9.33
N PHE A 62 20.37 6.49 9.49
CA PHE A 62 18.92 6.36 9.60
C PHE A 62 18.36 7.26 10.70
N PHE A 63 19.04 7.34 11.84
CA PHE A 63 18.64 8.17 12.99
C PHE A 63 18.87 9.68 12.77
N ALA A 64 19.58 10.07 11.71
CA ALA A 64 19.74 11.47 11.34
C ALA A 64 18.57 11.99 10.48
N GLN A 65 17.65 11.12 10.06
CA GLN A 65 16.50 11.53 9.24
C GLN A 65 15.34 12.06 10.09
N PRO A 66 14.48 12.94 9.54
CA PRO A 66 13.31 13.45 10.25
C PRO A 66 12.37 12.32 10.71
N GLY A 67 12.00 12.31 11.99
CA GLY A 67 11.18 11.24 12.59
C GLY A 67 9.82 11.03 11.93
N TRP A 68 9.24 12.05 11.28
CA TRP A 68 7.97 11.89 10.55
C TRP A 68 8.09 10.95 9.34
N GLN A 69 9.27 10.77 8.77
CA GLN A 69 9.50 9.80 7.69
C GLN A 69 9.33 8.35 8.19
N LEU A 70 9.54 8.13 9.49
CA LEU A 70 9.38 6.84 10.15
C LEU A 70 7.90 6.43 10.32
N LEU A 71 6.96 7.38 10.18
CA LEU A 71 5.53 7.09 10.23
C LEU A 71 5.10 6.09 9.14
N GLY A 72 5.83 6.02 8.02
CA GLY A 72 5.61 5.00 6.99
C GLY A 72 5.67 3.58 7.55
N GLY A 73 6.52 3.33 8.56
CA GLY A 73 6.62 2.03 9.23
C GLY A 73 5.38 1.65 10.05
N VAL A 74 4.56 2.62 10.46
CA VAL A 74 3.31 2.38 11.20
C VAL A 74 2.12 2.22 10.25
N LEU A 75 2.13 2.94 9.12
CA LEU A 75 1.04 2.88 8.14
C LEU A 75 0.89 1.49 7.49
N GLY A 76 2.00 0.76 7.29
CA GLY A 76 2.00 -0.59 6.76
C GLY A 76 1.20 -1.58 7.63
N PRO A 77 1.53 -1.76 8.92
CA PRO A 77 0.78 -2.64 9.82
C PRO A 77 -0.70 -2.28 9.91
N VAL A 78 -1.04 -0.99 9.97
CA VAL A 78 -2.45 -0.55 9.97
C VAL A 78 -3.17 -1.00 8.70
N TYR A 79 -2.53 -0.86 7.53
CA TYR A 79 -3.06 -1.32 6.25
C TYR A 79 -3.31 -2.85 6.26
N VAL A 80 -2.35 -3.64 6.73
CA VAL A 80 -2.47 -5.11 6.76
C VAL A 80 -3.52 -5.60 7.76
N VAL A 81 -3.68 -4.93 8.90
CA VAL A 81 -4.77 -5.23 9.83
C VAL A 81 -6.12 -4.99 9.18
N ILE A 82 -6.30 -3.83 8.51
CA ILE A 82 -7.52 -3.54 7.76
C ILE A 82 -7.75 -4.61 6.68
N LEU A 83 -6.70 -5.03 5.99
CA LEU A 83 -6.78 -6.07 4.96
C LEU A 83 -7.25 -7.41 5.54
N THR A 84 -6.69 -7.81 6.67
CA THR A 84 -7.01 -9.08 7.35
C THR A 84 -8.45 -9.09 7.85
N LEU A 85 -8.95 -7.96 8.34
CA LEU A 85 -10.33 -7.80 8.83
C LEU A 85 -11.36 -7.67 7.70
N ALA A 86 -11.08 -6.83 6.70
CA ALA A 86 -12.04 -6.48 5.66
C ALA A 86 -12.13 -7.56 4.57
N THR A 87 -11.00 -8.15 4.16
CA THR A 87 -10.96 -9.08 3.01
C THR A 87 -11.91 -10.28 3.18
N PRO A 88 -11.99 -10.95 4.34
CA PRO A 88 -12.95 -12.04 4.54
C PRO A 88 -14.42 -11.58 4.54
N ALA A 89 -14.68 -10.32 4.92
CA ALA A 89 -16.04 -9.80 5.07
C ALA A 89 -16.64 -9.32 3.74
N ILE A 90 -15.84 -8.68 2.89
CA ILE A 90 -16.32 -8.05 1.65
C ILE A 90 -15.66 -8.59 0.37
N GLY A 91 -14.73 -9.55 0.50
CA GLY A 91 -14.01 -10.15 -0.61
C GLY A 91 -12.79 -9.35 -1.08
N ILE A 92 -11.88 -10.03 -1.79
CA ILE A 92 -10.59 -9.46 -2.25
C ILE A 92 -10.80 -8.32 -3.24
N ALA A 93 -11.68 -8.50 -4.23
CA ALA A 93 -11.90 -7.52 -5.28
C ALA A 93 -12.38 -6.17 -4.72
N LEU A 94 -13.40 -6.19 -3.86
CA LEU A 94 -13.94 -4.97 -3.27
C LEU A 94 -12.92 -4.29 -2.35
N THR A 95 -12.17 -5.08 -1.60
CA THR A 95 -11.09 -4.57 -0.72
C THR A 95 -10.01 -3.84 -1.53
N MET A 96 -9.52 -4.44 -2.62
CA MET A 96 -8.47 -3.86 -3.45
C MET A 96 -8.91 -2.57 -4.16
N ILE A 97 -10.12 -2.55 -4.73
CA ILE A 97 -10.65 -1.35 -5.38
C ILE A 97 -10.86 -0.23 -4.36
N GLY A 98 -11.35 -0.55 -3.16
CA GLY A 98 -11.52 0.42 -2.07
C GLY A 98 -10.20 1.02 -1.62
N ILE A 99 -9.16 0.20 -1.47
CA ILE A 99 -7.79 0.64 -1.18
C ILE A 99 -7.29 1.57 -2.28
N LEU A 100 -7.43 1.17 -3.55
CA LEU A 100 -6.98 1.97 -4.70
C LEU A 100 -7.69 3.33 -4.73
N ALA A 101 -9.00 3.37 -4.45
CA ALA A 101 -9.76 4.61 -4.35
C ALA A 101 -9.18 5.56 -3.29
N GLY A 102 -8.91 5.04 -2.09
CA GLY A 102 -8.29 5.80 -1.00
C GLY A 102 -6.88 6.29 -1.32
N GLN A 103 -6.05 5.44 -1.93
CA GLN A 103 -4.69 5.76 -2.35
C GLN A 103 -4.68 6.89 -3.39
N VAL A 104 -5.53 6.80 -4.42
CA VAL A 104 -5.63 7.83 -5.47
C VAL A 104 -6.17 9.13 -4.88
N PHE A 105 -7.24 9.08 -4.09
CA PHE A 105 -7.79 10.28 -3.44
C PHE A 105 -6.73 11.00 -2.58
N LYS A 106 -6.02 10.25 -1.72
CA LYS A 106 -4.98 10.85 -0.87
C LYS A 106 -3.80 11.37 -1.68
N SER A 107 -3.41 10.69 -2.75
CA SER A 107 -2.37 11.15 -3.68
C SER A 107 -2.72 12.50 -4.30
N LEU A 108 -3.98 12.75 -4.65
CA LEU A 108 -4.41 14.05 -5.16
C LEU A 108 -4.25 15.17 -4.13
N LEU A 109 -4.58 14.91 -2.86
CA LEU A 109 -4.39 15.88 -1.80
C LEU A 109 -2.90 16.15 -1.54
N ILE A 110 -2.07 15.11 -1.52
CA ILE A 110 -0.61 15.25 -1.36
C ILE A 110 -0.03 16.12 -2.47
N ASP A 111 -0.35 15.81 -3.73
CA ASP A 111 0.14 16.54 -4.90
C ASP A 111 -0.38 17.99 -4.94
N HIS A 112 -1.65 18.19 -4.55
CA HIS A 112 -2.29 19.50 -4.57
C HIS A 112 -1.76 20.46 -3.52
N TYR A 113 -1.41 19.97 -2.34
CA TYR A 113 -0.87 20.80 -1.27
C TYR A 113 0.66 20.75 -1.18
N GLY A 114 1.32 20.01 -2.07
CA GLY A 114 2.79 19.81 -2.04
C GLY A 114 3.27 19.14 -0.75
N LEU A 115 2.44 18.28 -0.15
CA LEU A 115 2.77 17.63 1.12
C LEU A 115 3.96 16.67 0.93
N LEU A 116 4.67 16.36 2.02
CA LEU A 116 5.79 15.41 2.05
C LEU A 116 6.98 15.81 1.16
N GLY A 117 7.14 17.10 0.87
CA GLY A 117 8.22 17.61 0.00
C GLY A 117 8.02 17.29 -1.48
N THR A 118 6.81 16.91 -1.88
CA THR A 118 6.48 16.65 -3.29
C THR A 118 6.36 17.95 -4.07
N PRO A 119 6.80 18.00 -5.34
CA PRO A 119 6.60 19.18 -6.19
C PRO A 119 5.11 19.47 -6.32
N HIS A 120 4.71 20.70 -6.01
CA HIS A 120 3.31 21.12 -6.06
C HIS A 120 2.76 20.91 -7.49
N ARG A 121 1.79 20.02 -7.63
CA ARG A 121 1.16 19.68 -8.91
C ARG A 121 -0.31 20.02 -8.84
N LYS A 122 -0.74 20.97 -9.67
CA LYS A 122 -2.17 21.33 -9.76
C LYS A 122 -2.97 20.09 -10.14
N ILE A 123 -4.09 19.88 -9.44
CA ILE A 123 -5.03 18.82 -9.77
C ILE A 123 -5.54 19.11 -11.19
N ASN A 124 -5.38 18.14 -12.08
CA ASN A 124 -5.92 18.19 -13.43
C ASN A 124 -7.27 17.46 -13.46
N ALA A 125 -8.23 17.97 -14.22
CA ALA A 125 -9.55 17.36 -14.46
C ALA A 125 -9.44 15.86 -14.80
N LYS A 126 -8.43 15.44 -15.58
CA LYS A 126 -8.20 14.02 -15.91
C LYS A 126 -8.05 13.12 -14.69
N ARG A 127 -7.41 13.61 -13.61
CA ARG A 127 -7.20 12.84 -12.38
C ARG A 127 -8.46 12.75 -11.53
N ILE A 128 -9.29 13.79 -11.54
CA ILE A 128 -10.61 13.77 -10.90
C ILE A 128 -11.52 12.76 -11.62
N VAL A 129 -11.52 12.78 -12.95
CA VAL A 129 -12.28 11.81 -13.76
C VAL A 129 -11.79 10.38 -13.50
N ALA A 130 -10.47 10.16 -13.41
CA ALA A 130 -9.93 8.84 -13.08
C ALA A 130 -10.39 8.35 -11.70
N LEU A 131 -10.39 9.21 -10.67
CA LEU A 131 -10.95 8.88 -9.36
C LEU A 131 -12.45 8.55 -9.45
N GLY A 132 -13.20 9.30 -10.26
CA GLY A 132 -14.62 9.03 -10.53
C GLY A 132 -14.84 7.62 -11.11
N PHE A 133 -14.01 7.19 -12.05
CA PHE A 133 -14.08 5.83 -12.60
C PHE A 133 -13.73 4.75 -11.57
N ILE A 134 -12.78 4.99 -10.68
CA ILE A 134 -12.43 4.04 -9.61
C ILE A 134 -13.61 3.90 -8.62
N ILE A 135 -14.26 5.02 -8.26
CA ILE A 135 -15.45 4.99 -7.39
C ILE A 135 -16.62 4.29 -8.09
N ALA A 136 -16.84 4.55 -9.38
CA ALA A 136 -17.87 3.85 -10.15
C ALA A 136 -17.60 2.33 -10.18
N ALA A 137 -16.35 1.91 -10.43
CA ALA A 137 -15.96 0.50 -10.36
C ALA A 137 -16.20 -0.10 -8.98
N LEU A 138 -15.89 0.64 -7.89
CA LEU A 138 -16.16 0.19 -6.52
C LEU A 138 -17.66 -0.06 -6.28
N ILE A 139 -18.51 0.87 -6.71
CA ILE A 139 -19.97 0.74 -6.55
C ILE A 139 -20.51 -0.45 -7.35
N LEU A 140 -20.05 -0.63 -8.59
CA LEU A 140 -20.48 -1.74 -9.44
C LEU A 140 -20.09 -3.09 -8.84
N VAL A 141 -18.87 -3.22 -8.31
CA VAL A 141 -18.40 -4.45 -7.66
C VAL A 141 -19.10 -4.67 -6.31
N ALA A 142 -19.48 -3.61 -5.60
CA ALA A 142 -20.23 -3.74 -4.34
C ALA A 142 -21.68 -4.22 -4.55
N GLN A 143 -22.24 -4.03 -5.75
CA GLN A 143 -23.62 -4.38 -6.10
C GLN A 143 -23.76 -5.72 -6.81
N GLY A 144 -22.66 -6.29 -7.32
CA GLY A 144 -22.62 -7.59 -8.01
C GLY A 144 -22.23 -8.71 -7.07
#